data_AF-A0A957P333-F1
#
_entry.id   AF-A0A957P333-F1
#
_cell.length_a   1.000
_cell.length_b   1.000
_cell.length_c   1.000
_cell.angle_alpha   90.00
_cell.angle_beta   90.00
_cell.angle_gamma   90.00
#
_symmetry.space_group_name_H-M   'P 1'
#
loop_
_entity.id
_entity.type
_entity.pdbx_description
1 polymer ?
#
loop_
_entity_poly.entity_id
_entity_poly.type
_entity_poly.pdbx_seq_one_letter_code
_entity_poly.pdbx_strand_id
1 'polypeptide(L)' 'MVTLEAFFECHGNLSQTAAQLHIHRNTLTYRLERIAEIAQLDLNDADARFSLQLALKLQPIMK' A
#
# COMPACT_ATOMS: atom_id res chain seq x y z
N MET A 1 -4.64 1.07 -7.64
CA MET A 1 -5.09 1.14 -6.22
C MET A 1 -4.34 2.30 -5.56
N VAL A 2 -4.97 3.49 -5.47
CA VAL A 2 -4.25 4.75 -5.15
C VAL A 2 -3.51 4.74 -3.80
N THR A 3 -4.04 4.06 -2.78
CA THR A 3 -3.42 3.99 -1.45
C THR A 3 -2.11 3.19 -1.47
N LEU A 4 -2.09 2.01 -2.10
CA LEU A 4 -0.90 1.17 -2.15
C LEU A 4 0.17 1.75 -3.07
N GLU A 5 -0.23 2.34 -4.20
CA GLU A 5 0.67 3.04 -5.10
C GLU A 5 1.43 4.14 -4.36
N ALA A 6 0.71 5.06 -3.69
CA ALA A 6 1.33 6.12 -2.89
C ALA A 6 2.17 5.56 -1.74
N PHE A 7 1.71 4.49 -1.07
CA PHE A 7 2.47 3.86 0.01
C PHE A 7 3.82 3.31 -0.47
N PHE A 8 3.85 2.64 -1.63
CA PHE A 8 5.07 2.10 -2.20
C PHE A 8 5.96 3.18 -2.83
N GLU A 9 5.39 4.24 -3.41
CA GLU A 9 6.14 5.42 -3.87
C GLU A 9 6.83 6.15 -2.71
N CYS A 10 6.18 6.24 -1.56
CA CYS A 10 6.76 6.78 -0.33
C CYS A 10 7.61 5.77 0.46
N HIS A 11 8.02 4.65 -0.14
CA HIS A 11 8.85 3.61 0.50
C HIS A 11 8.31 3.09 1.85
N GLY A 12 6.98 3.04 2.00
CA GLY A 12 6.32 2.62 3.23
C GLY A 12 6.25 3.68 4.34
N ASN A 13 6.68 4.91 4.08
CA ASN A 13 6.59 6.01 5.04
C ASN A 13 5.14 6.48 5.18
N LEU A 14 4.49 6.13 6.28
CA LEU A 14 3.10 6.49 6.56
C LEU A 14 2.84 8.00 6.57
N SER A 15 3.79 8.80 7.08
CA SER A 15 3.61 10.25 7.17
C SER A 15 3.67 10.90 5.79
N GLN A 16 4.65 10.50 4.96
CA GLN A 16 4.78 10.99 3.58
C GLN A 16 3.61 10.52 2.71
N THR A 17 3.21 9.25 2.85
CA THR A 17 2.06 8.69 2.12
C THR A 17 0.78 9.43 2.46
N ALA A 18 0.52 9.70 3.75
CA ALA A 18 -0.67 10.41 4.20
C ALA A 18 -0.69 11.86 3.68
N ALA A 19 0.48 12.53 3.67
CA ALA A 19 0.63 13.86 3.09
C ALA A 19 0.37 13.86 1.57
N GLN A 20 0.93 12.90 0.84
CA GLN A 20 0.72 12.75 -0.61
C GLN A 20 -0.75 12.47 -0.96
N LEU A 21 -1.45 11.70 -0.14
CA LEU A 21 -2.86 11.38 -0.32
C LEU A 21 -3.81 12.44 0.26
N HIS A 22 -3.28 13.50 0.89
CA HIS A 22 -4.05 14.54 1.58
C HIS A 22 -5.05 13.98 2.61
N ILE A 23 -4.64 12.93 3.35
CA ILE A 23 -5.45 12.31 4.41
C ILE A 23 -4.71 12.30 5.74
N HIS A 24 -5.47 12.09 6.82
CA HIS A 24 -4.86 11.89 8.13
C HIS A 24 -4.16 10.53 8.20
N ARG A 25 -3.06 10.44 8.97
CA ARG A 25 -2.30 9.20 9.16
C ARG A 25 -3.16 8.04 9.66
N ASN A 26 -4.07 8.29 10.60
CA ASN A 26 -4.99 7.25 11.11
C ASN A 26 -5.89 6.69 10.01
N THR A 27 -6.38 7.55 9.09
CA THR A 27 -7.18 7.12 7.94
C THR A 27 -6.34 6.26 6.99
N LEU A 28 -5.06 6.60 6.78
CA LEU A 28 -4.15 5.78 6.01
C LEU A 28 -3.93 4.41 6.68
N THR A 29 -3.63 4.38 7.98
CA THR A 29 -3.44 3.13 8.74
C THR A 29 -4.66 2.22 8.60
N TYR A 30 -5.86 2.75 8.83
CA TYR A 30 -7.10 1.99 8.67
C TYR A 30 -7.27 1.44 7.25
N ARG A 31 -6.95 2.23 6.21
CA ARG A 31 -6.99 1.75 4.82
C ARG A 31 -6.00 0.62 4.58
N LEU A 32 -4.78 0.72 5.10
CA LEU A 32 -3.75 -0.30 4.94
C LEU A 32 -4.11 -1.59 5.68
N GLU A 33 -4.64 -1.50 6.91
CA GLU A 33 -5.18 -2.64 7.66
C GLU A 33 -6.31 -3.32 6.87
N ARG A 34 -7.25 -2.54 6.36
CA ARG A 34 -8.36 -3.08 5.56
C ARG A 34 -7.89 -3.76 4.29
N ILE A 35 -6.85 -3.24 3.64
CA ILE A 35 -6.23 -3.85 2.46
C ILE A 35 -5.53 -5.16 2.84
N ALA A 36 -4.79 -5.18 3.95
CA ALA A 36 -4.14 -6.38 4.48
C ALA A 36 -5.15 -7.50 4.76
N GLU A 37 -6.27 -7.17 5.39
CA GLU A 37 -7.38 -8.10 5.64
C GLU A 37 -7.97 -8.69 4.35
N ILE A 38 -8.28 -7.83 3.36
CA ILE A 38 -8.89 -8.25 2.10
C ILE A 38 -7.91 -9.10 1.29
N ALA A 39 -6.64 -8.72 1.26
CA ALA A 39 -5.61 -9.44 0.53
C ALA A 39 -5.11 -10.69 1.28
N GLN A 40 -5.46 -10.86 2.55
CA GLN A 40 -4.92 -11.89 3.45
C GLN A 40 -3.38 -11.88 3.49
N LEU A 41 -2.80 -10.68 3.54
CA LEU A 41 -1.35 -10.46 3.55
C LEU A 41 -0.95 -9.64 4.77
N ASP A 42 0.22 -9.92 5.34
CA ASP A 42 0.82 -9.08 6.37
C ASP A 42 1.69 -7.99 5.73
N LEU A 43 1.31 -6.72 5.89
CA LEU A 43 2.10 -5.59 5.36
C LEU A 43 3.36 -5.29 6.20
N ASN A 44 3.56 -5.95 7.34
CA ASN A 44 4.83 -5.88 8.08
C ASN A 44 5.88 -6.84 7.53
N ASP A 45 5.46 -7.92 6.86
CA ASP A 45 6.34 -8.84 6.17
C ASP A 45 6.93 -8.18 4.90
N ALA A 46 8.24 -8.29 4.74
CA ALA A 46 8.96 -7.75 3.59
C ALA A 46 8.61 -8.51 2.31
N ASP A 47 8.44 -9.83 2.37
CA ASP A 47 8.17 -10.67 1.20
C ASP A 47 6.73 -10.48 0.72
N ALA A 48 5.77 -10.37 1.64
CA ALA A 48 4.39 -10.02 1.34
C ALA A 48 4.28 -8.62 0.70
N ARG A 49 4.99 -7.62 1.24
CA ARG A 49 5.04 -6.27 0.64
C ARG A 49 5.63 -6.28 -0.76
N PHE A 50 6.73 -7.00 -0.97
CA PHE A 50 7.35 -7.11 -2.28
C PHE A 50 6.42 -7.77 -3.30
N SER A 51 5.79 -8.88 -2.92
CA SER A 51 4.81 -9.59 -3.76
C SER A 51 3.64 -8.69 -4.16
N LEU A 52 3.12 -7.90 -3.21
CA LEU A 52 2.04 -6.94 -3.47
C LEU A 52 2.49 -5.80 -4.39
N GLN A 53 3.70 -5.27 -4.18
CA GLN A 53 4.26 -4.22 -5.03
C GLN A 53 4.48 -4.73 -6.47
N LEU A 54 4.98 -5.95 -6.62
CA LEU A 54 5.16 -6.60 -7.91
C LEU A 54 3.82 -6.80 -8.62
N ALA A 55 2.81 -7.32 -7.93
CA ALA A 55 1.47 -7.51 -8.47
C ALA A 55 0.87 -6.19 -8.99
N LEU A 56 1.02 -5.09 -8.24
CA LEU A 56 0.56 -3.76 -8.67
C LEU A 56 1.30 -3.25 -9.91
N LYS A 57 2.61 -3.50 -10.01
CA LYS A 57 3.40 -3.12 -11.19
C LYS A 57 3.09 -3.96 -12.43
N LEU A 58 2.68 -5.21 -12.23
CA LEU A 58 2.28 -6.12 -13.31
C LEU A 58 0.84 -5.87 -13.77
N GLN A 59 -0.03 -5.28 -12.93
CA GLN A 59 -1.42 -4.96 -13.28
C GLN A 59 -1.61 -4.25 -14.64
N PRO A 60 -0.83 -3.21 -15.02
CA PRO A 60 -0.96 -2.59 -16.34
C PRO A 60 -0.47 -3.47 -17.50
N ILE A 61 0.39 -4.47 -17.24
CA ILE A 61 0.95 -5.38 -18.25
C ILE A 61 -0.01 -6.56 -18.51
N MET A 62 -0.76 -6.98 -17.49
CA MET A 62 -1.72 -8.07 -17.58
C MET A 62 -3.09 -7.66 -18.18
N LYS A 63 -3.21 -6.43 -18.68
CA LYS A 63 -4.41 -5.92 -19.35
C LYS A 63 -4.38 -6.18 -20.85
#